data_AF-A0A496U088-F1
#
_entry.id   AF-A0A496U088-F1
#
_cell.length_a   1.000
_cell.length_b   1.000
_cell.length_c   1.000
_cell.angle_alpha   90.00
_cell.angle_beta   90.00
_cell.angle_gamma   90.00
#
_symmetry.space_group_name_H-M   'P 1'
#
loop_
_entity.id
_entity.type
_entity.pdbx_description
1 polymer ?
#
loop_
_entity_poly.entity_id
_entity_poly.type
_entity_poly.pdbx_seq_one_letter_code
_entity_poly.pdbx_strand_id
1 'polypeptide(L)'
;MSTSRKYYPARSRRQCSITHAKTSGDRVWIAGRVIELGSPQKNSGILRDEGDEILFLLSQPTDLKIGDIIELYGNWKDKEFLADDYRLLTPAQKDFRQFVSEAPQWLRLLQDPPKRKIFYLRQQIIQEIRNFFLAQGFLEVDAPALVPHPGM
;
A
#
# COMPACT_ATOMS: atom_id res chain seq x y z
N MET A 1 20.86 -11.06 21.39
CA MET A 1 21.41 -10.09 20.42
C MET A 1 20.53 -10.11 19.18
N SER A 2 19.72 -9.06 18.96
CA SER A 2 18.83 -8.97 17.79
C SER A 2 19.65 -8.59 16.56
N THR A 3 19.88 -9.52 15.65
CA THR A 3 20.39 -9.21 14.32
C THR A 3 19.48 -8.17 13.65
N SER A 4 19.99 -6.99 13.32
CA SER A 4 19.17 -5.98 12.67
C SER A 4 18.82 -6.48 11.27
N ARG A 5 17.55 -6.84 11.03
CA ARG A 5 17.02 -7.09 9.68
C ARG A 5 17.24 -5.78 8.91
N LYS A 6 18.27 -5.68 8.08
CA LYS A 6 18.57 -4.50 7.25
C LYS A 6 18.26 -4.85 5.81
N TYR A 7 16.99 -4.70 5.45
CA TYR A 7 16.50 -4.97 4.10
C TYR A 7 15.83 -3.70 3.60
N TYR A 8 16.56 -2.94 2.78
CA TYR A 8 16.11 -1.70 2.14
C TYR A 8 16.61 -1.65 0.69
N PRO A 9 16.17 -2.59 -0.18
CA PRO A 9 16.57 -2.56 -1.58
C PRO A 9 15.99 -1.32 -2.28
N ALA A 10 16.73 -0.80 -3.26
CA ALA A 10 16.34 0.42 -3.98
C ALA A 10 15.12 0.26 -4.91
N ARG A 11 14.76 -0.98 -5.28
CA ARG A 11 13.67 -1.28 -6.21
C ARG A 11 12.90 -2.55 -5.81
N SER A 12 11.61 -2.55 -6.13
CA SER A 12 10.76 -3.74 -6.13
C SER A 12 10.60 -4.28 -7.55
N ARG A 13 10.30 -5.58 -7.65
CA ARG A 13 9.94 -6.29 -8.89
C ARG A 13 8.43 -6.25 -9.18
N ARG A 14 7.63 -5.55 -8.36
CA ARG A 14 6.17 -5.45 -8.51
C ARG A 14 5.78 -5.16 -9.96
N GLN A 15 4.91 -6.00 -10.52
CA GLN A 15 4.39 -5.91 -11.88
C GLN A 15 2.99 -5.31 -11.90
N CYS A 16 2.17 -5.58 -10.88
CA CYS A 16 0.78 -5.13 -10.82
C CYS A 16 0.31 -4.85 -9.39
N SER A 17 -0.90 -4.32 -9.27
CA SER A 17 -1.58 -4.19 -7.98
C SER A 17 -2.23 -5.50 -7.55
N ILE A 18 -2.55 -5.59 -6.26
CA ILE A 18 -3.31 -6.70 -5.70
C ILE A 18 -4.67 -6.83 -6.38
N THR A 19 -5.35 -5.69 -6.63
CA THR A 19 -6.62 -5.67 -7.35
C THR A 19 -6.51 -6.33 -8.72
N HIS A 20 -5.42 -6.08 -9.44
CA HIS A 20 -5.17 -6.69 -10.75
C HIS A 20 -4.75 -8.17 -10.64
N ALA A 21 -3.95 -8.53 -9.63
CA ALA A 21 -3.54 -9.91 -9.42
C ALA A 21 -4.74 -10.85 -9.15
N LYS A 22 -5.79 -10.34 -8.48
CA LYS A 22 -7.03 -11.08 -8.24
C LYS A 22 -7.85 -11.36 -9.50
N THR A 23 -7.65 -10.60 -10.58
CA THR A 23 -8.43 -10.73 -11.82
C THR A 23 -7.69 -11.43 -12.94
N SER A 24 -6.36 -11.33 -13.01
CA SER A 24 -5.57 -11.95 -14.10
C SER A 24 -5.41 -13.47 -13.92
N GLY A 25 -5.16 -13.95 -12.69
CA GLY A 25 -4.87 -15.36 -12.43
C GLY A 25 -3.47 -15.83 -12.88
N ASP A 26 -2.69 -14.95 -13.53
CA ASP A 26 -1.31 -15.22 -13.94
C ASP A 26 -0.36 -15.22 -12.74
N ARG A 27 0.84 -15.76 -12.96
CA ARG A 27 1.95 -15.65 -12.01
C ARG A 27 2.58 -14.26 -12.12
N VAL A 28 2.53 -13.50 -11.03
CA VAL A 28 2.93 -12.09 -10.99
C VAL A 28 3.71 -11.76 -9.73
N TRP A 29 4.51 -10.70 -9.81
CA TRP A 29 5.09 -10.04 -8.65
C TRP A 29 4.13 -8.98 -8.10
N ILE A 30 3.70 -9.14 -6.85
CA ILE A 30 2.95 -8.14 -6.09
C ILE A 30 3.78 -7.65 -4.91
N ALA A 31 3.47 -6.47 -4.37
CA ALA A 31 4.11 -5.96 -3.17
C ALA A 31 3.11 -5.22 -2.28
N GLY A 32 3.35 -5.25 -0.98
CA GLY A 32 2.48 -4.60 0.00
C GLY A 32 3.00 -4.71 1.41
N ARG A 33 2.19 -4.24 2.37
CA ARG A 33 2.46 -4.34 3.80
C ARG A 33 1.73 -5.54 4.40
N VAL A 34 2.43 -6.33 5.21
CA VAL A 34 1.83 -7.39 6.03
C VAL A 34 0.97 -6.75 7.12
N ILE A 35 -0.34 -6.95 7.05
CA ILE A 35 -1.32 -6.41 8.01
C ILE A 35 -1.57 -7.40 9.13
N GLU A 36 -1.72 -8.67 8.77
CA GLU A 36 -1.96 -9.78 9.69
C GLU A 36 -1.12 -10.98 9.29
N LEU A 37 -0.78 -11.81 10.28
CA LEU A 37 -0.15 -13.10 10.08
C LEU A 37 -1.07 -14.17 10.65
N GLY A 38 -1.25 -15.25 9.91
CA GLY A 38 -1.99 -16.43 10.38
C GLY A 38 -1.21 -17.23 11.41
N SER A 39 -1.75 -18.40 11.77
CA SER A 39 -1.08 -19.31 12.70
C SER A 39 0.30 -19.70 12.17
N PRO A 40 1.32 -19.88 13.04
CA PRO A 40 2.70 -20.22 12.64
C PRO A 40 2.81 -21.46 11.74
N GLN A 41 1.83 -22.37 11.80
CA GLN A 41 1.78 -23.59 11.01
C GLN A 41 1.37 -23.37 9.55
N LYS A 42 0.74 -22.25 9.20
CA LYS A 42 0.16 -21.99 7.87
C LYS A 42 0.99 -21.05 6.99
N ASN A 43 2.05 -20.43 7.51
CA ASN A 43 2.91 -19.47 6.78
C ASN A 43 2.09 -18.48 5.93
N SER A 44 0.99 -18.01 6.50
CA SER A 44 -0.03 -17.24 5.81
C SER A 44 -0.16 -15.86 6.41
N GLY A 45 -0.76 -14.94 5.68
CA GLY A 45 -1.05 -13.61 6.20
C GLY A 45 -1.88 -12.78 5.25
N ILE A 46 -2.19 -11.56 5.67
CA ILE A 46 -2.87 -10.58 4.84
C ILE A 46 -1.84 -9.56 4.38
N LEU A 47 -1.67 -9.43 3.07
CA LEU A 47 -0.86 -8.41 2.43
C LEU A 47 -1.79 -7.31 1.89
N ARG A 48 -1.46 -6.05 2.13
CA ARG A 48 -2.23 -4.89 1.67
C ARG A 48 -1.37 -3.94 0.85
N ASP A 49 -1.88 -3.51 -0.30
CA ASP A 49 -1.28 -2.43 -1.09
C ASP A 49 -2.16 -1.16 -1.05
N GLU A 50 -1.95 -0.24 -1.99
CA GLU A 50 -2.75 0.99 -2.07
C GLU A 50 -4.22 0.75 -2.44
N GLY A 51 -4.53 -0.36 -3.10
CA GLY A 51 -5.84 -0.68 -3.65
C GLY A 51 -6.63 -1.67 -2.78
N ASP A 52 -6.03 -2.81 -2.44
CA ASP A 52 -6.78 -3.95 -1.87
C ASP A 52 -5.91 -4.83 -0.95
N GLU A 53 -6.53 -5.84 -0.36
CA GLU A 53 -5.94 -6.85 0.52
C GLU A 53 -5.98 -8.22 -0.11
N ILE A 54 -4.98 -9.04 0.16
CA ILE A 54 -4.91 -10.42 -0.33
C ILE A 54 -4.41 -11.34 0.77
N LEU A 55 -5.11 -12.46 0.93
CA LEU A 55 -4.63 -13.57 1.76
C LEU A 55 -3.53 -14.27 0.97
N PHE A 56 -2.32 -14.33 1.51
CA PHE A 56 -1.22 -15.06 0.91
C PHE A 56 -0.88 -16.32 1.70
N LEU A 57 -0.34 -17.31 1.00
CA LEU A 57 0.19 -18.55 1.54
C LEU A 57 1.62 -18.75 1.03
N LEU A 58 2.55 -19.02 1.93
CA LEU A 58 3.93 -19.34 1.59
C LEU A 58 4.21 -20.83 1.83
N SER A 59 4.93 -21.46 0.90
CA SER A 59 5.29 -22.88 1.04
C SER A 59 6.32 -23.13 2.14
N GLN A 60 7.07 -22.12 2.57
CA GLN A 60 8.16 -22.25 3.54
C GLN A 60 7.91 -21.41 4.81
N PRO A 61 8.40 -21.86 5.99
CA PRO A 61 8.38 -21.07 7.20
C PRO A 61 9.07 -19.72 7.03
N THR A 62 8.49 -18.68 7.60
CA THR A 62 9.05 -17.32 7.53
C THR A 62 9.15 -16.67 8.90
N ASP A 63 10.09 -15.74 9.02
CA ASP A 63 10.27 -14.87 10.18
C ASP A 63 9.60 -13.49 9.97
N LEU A 64 8.61 -13.41 9.06
CA LEU A 64 7.86 -12.19 8.77
C LEU A 64 7.21 -11.61 10.02
N LYS A 65 7.16 -10.29 10.08
CA LYS A 65 6.50 -9.54 11.15
C LYS A 65 5.38 -8.68 10.58
N ILE A 66 4.36 -8.45 11.40
CA ILE A 66 3.31 -7.50 11.07
C ILE A 66 3.92 -6.11 10.88
N GLY A 67 3.56 -5.48 9.77
CA GLY A 67 4.10 -4.21 9.32
C GLY A 67 5.24 -4.32 8.31
N ASP A 68 5.84 -5.51 8.12
CA ASP A 68 6.90 -5.71 7.11
C ASP A 68 6.32 -5.35 5.73
N ILE A 69 7.10 -4.64 4.91
CA ILE A 69 6.80 -4.46 3.49
C ILE A 69 7.53 -5.55 2.73
N ILE A 70 6.80 -6.33 1.94
CA ILE A 70 7.33 -7.47 1.20
C ILE A 70 6.86 -7.43 -0.25
N GLU A 71 7.59 -8.11 -1.11
CA GLU A 71 7.11 -8.55 -2.42
C GLU A 71 6.92 -10.07 -2.43
N LEU A 72 5.88 -10.52 -3.13
CA LEU A 72 5.53 -11.94 -3.31
C LEU A 72 5.53 -12.26 -4.80
N TYR A 73 6.03 -13.44 -5.15
CA TYR A 73 5.84 -14.03 -6.47
C TYR A 73 4.94 -15.24 -6.37
N GLY A 74 3.90 -15.27 -7.20
CA GLY A 74 2.90 -16.32 -7.14
C GLY A 74 1.70 -16.01 -7.99
N ASN A 75 0.62 -16.76 -7.80
CA ASN A 75 -0.63 -16.56 -8.50
C ASN A 75 -1.84 -16.61 -7.57
N TRP A 76 -2.91 -15.94 -7.98
CA TRP A 76 -4.19 -15.98 -7.30
C TRP A 76 -4.96 -17.25 -7.67
N LYS A 77 -5.39 -18.02 -6.67
CA LYS A 77 -6.17 -19.24 -6.83
C LYS A 77 -7.07 -19.46 -5.61
N ASP A 78 -8.32 -19.85 -5.83
CA ASP A 78 -9.26 -20.25 -4.76
C ASP A 78 -9.40 -19.24 -3.60
N LYS A 79 -9.34 -17.93 -3.93
CA LYS A 79 -9.39 -16.79 -2.98
C LYS A 79 -8.12 -16.60 -2.12
N GLU A 80 -7.02 -17.21 -2.53
CA GLU A 80 -5.72 -17.12 -1.87
C GLU A 80 -4.62 -16.84 -2.89
N PHE A 81 -3.57 -16.14 -2.49
CA PHE A 81 -2.38 -15.92 -3.30
C PHE A 81 -1.32 -16.93 -2.90
N LEU A 82 -1.11 -17.93 -3.76
CA LEU A 82 -0.13 -18.98 -3.55
C LEU A 82 1.24 -18.42 -3.95
N ALA A 83 2.03 -18.03 -2.95
CA ALA A 83 3.34 -17.43 -3.15
C ALA A 83 4.44 -18.50 -3.07
N ASP A 84 5.20 -18.64 -4.15
CA ASP A 84 6.35 -19.54 -4.23
C ASP A 84 7.60 -18.91 -3.62
N ASP A 85 7.68 -17.58 -3.66
CA ASP A 85 8.82 -16.82 -3.16
C ASP A 85 8.36 -15.50 -2.53
N TYR A 86 9.14 -15.02 -1.56
CA TYR A 86 8.97 -13.69 -0.99
C TYR A 86 10.32 -13.01 -0.79
N ARG A 87 10.29 -11.68 -0.86
CA ARG A 87 11.42 -10.86 -0.49
C ARG A 87 11.00 -9.74 0.44
N LEU A 88 11.71 -9.62 1.55
CA LEU A 88 11.56 -8.50 2.46
C LEU A 88 12.11 -7.22 1.81
N LEU A 89 11.25 -6.21 1.66
CA LEU A 89 11.61 -4.89 1.13
C LEU A 89 11.86 -3.87 2.24
N THR A 90 11.12 -3.94 3.34
CA THR A 90 11.31 -3.03 4.46
C THR A 90 10.85 -3.69 5.75
N PRO A 91 11.75 -3.90 6.73
CA PRO A 91 11.38 -4.45 8.02
C PRO A 91 10.56 -3.44 8.83
N ALA A 92 9.52 -3.91 9.50
CA ALA A 92 8.79 -3.14 10.50
C ALA A 92 9.69 -2.87 11.70
N GLN A 93 9.86 -1.60 12.04
CA GLN A 93 10.58 -1.19 13.25
C GLN A 93 9.71 -1.30 14.50
N LYS A 94 8.39 -1.16 14.35
CA LYS A 94 7.40 -1.20 15.43
C LYS A 94 6.12 -1.85 14.91
N ASP A 95 5.42 -2.56 15.79
CA ASP A 95 4.07 -3.02 15.49
C ASP A 95 3.13 -1.83 15.49
N PHE A 96 2.57 -1.55 14.31
CA PHE A 96 1.76 -0.37 14.06
C PHE A 96 0.38 -0.45 14.74
N ARG A 97 -0.02 -1.62 15.26
CA ARG A 97 -1.28 -1.81 16.00
C ARG A 97 -1.23 -1.27 17.43
N GLN A 98 -0.03 -1.02 17.96
CA GLN A 98 0.16 -0.52 19.32
C GLN A 98 -0.16 0.98 19.48
N PHE A 99 -0.38 1.70 18.37
CA PHE A 99 -0.67 3.12 18.40
C PHE A 99 -2.19 3.35 18.41
N VAL A 100 -2.73 3.74 19.57
CA VAL A 100 -4.17 3.99 19.78
C VAL A 100 -4.48 5.49 19.91
N SER A 101 -3.58 6.28 20.50
CA SER A 101 -3.64 7.76 20.57
C SER A 101 -2.46 8.39 19.85
N GLU A 102 -2.65 9.60 19.28
CA GLU A 102 -1.59 10.41 18.65
C GLU A 102 -0.83 9.75 17.47
N ALA A 103 -1.40 8.71 16.85
CA ALA A 103 -0.83 8.12 15.65
C ALA A 103 -0.66 9.18 14.54
N PRO A 104 0.52 9.27 13.90
CA PRO A 104 0.72 10.11 12.72
C PRO A 104 -0.29 9.78 11.62
N GLN A 105 -0.62 10.75 10.75
CA GLN A 105 -1.64 10.58 9.72
C GLN A 105 -1.41 9.35 8.81
N TRP A 106 -0.15 9.07 8.43
CA TRP A 106 0.18 7.89 7.61
C TRP A 106 -0.23 6.57 8.29
N LEU A 107 -0.17 6.50 9.62
CA LEU A 107 -0.56 5.34 10.40
C LEU A 107 -2.08 5.25 10.53
N ARG A 108 -2.76 6.39 10.72
CA ARG A 108 -4.22 6.44 10.71
C ARG A 108 -4.80 5.93 9.38
N LEU A 109 -4.19 6.30 8.26
CA LEU A 109 -4.58 5.81 6.92
C LEU A 109 -4.32 4.31 6.73
N LEU A 110 -3.35 3.75 7.45
CA LEU A 110 -3.09 2.31 7.47
C LEU A 110 -4.13 1.56 8.32
N GLN A 111 -4.51 2.10 9.48
CA GLN A 111 -5.43 1.46 10.43
C GLN A 111 -6.90 1.58 10.02
N ASP A 112 -7.27 2.63 9.27
CA ASP A 112 -8.65 2.90 8.84
C ASP A 112 -8.73 3.02 7.30
N PRO A 113 -8.82 1.88 6.59
CA PRO A 113 -8.89 1.88 5.12
C PRO A 113 -10.04 2.70 4.54
N PRO A 114 -11.25 2.73 5.12
CA PRO A 114 -12.33 3.62 4.67
C PRO A 114 -11.92 5.11 4.60
N LYS A 115 -11.10 5.61 5.54
CA LYS A 115 -10.60 6.99 5.47
C LYS A 115 -9.76 7.28 4.25
N ARG A 116 -9.10 6.28 3.64
CA ARG A 116 -8.37 6.47 2.36
C ARG A 116 -9.31 6.87 1.22
N LYS A 117 -10.57 6.39 1.23
CA LYS A 117 -11.57 6.71 0.19
C LYS A 117 -11.86 8.21 0.08
N ILE A 118 -11.79 8.95 1.18
CA ILE A 118 -11.99 10.41 1.19
C ILE A 118 -10.93 11.11 0.33
N PHE A 119 -9.68 10.65 0.38
CA PHE A 119 -8.58 11.22 -0.42
C PHE A 119 -8.73 10.90 -1.91
N TYR A 120 -9.15 9.67 -2.24
CA TYR A 120 -9.47 9.30 -3.63
C TYR A 120 -10.63 10.13 -4.18
N LEU A 121 -11.72 10.28 -3.40
CA LEU A 121 -12.85 11.10 -3.81
C LEU A 121 -12.45 12.58 -3.99
N ARG A 122 -11.64 13.13 -3.07
CA ARG A 122 -11.12 14.49 -3.18
C ARG A 122 -10.28 14.67 -4.45
N GLN A 123 -9.42 13.71 -4.78
CA GLN A 123 -8.65 13.73 -6.02
C GLN A 123 -9.56 13.73 -7.25
N GLN A 124 -10.59 12.86 -7.27
CA GLN A 124 -11.57 12.80 -8.36
C GLN A 124 -12.34 14.11 -8.51
N ILE A 125 -12.84 14.69 -7.41
CA ILE A 125 -13.56 15.97 -7.42
C ILE A 125 -12.69 17.09 -7.99
N ILE A 126 -11.43 17.21 -7.54
CA ILE A 126 -10.51 18.24 -8.06
C ILE A 126 -10.26 18.03 -9.56
N GLN A 127 -10.09 16.78 -10.00
CA GLN A 127 -9.90 16.46 -11.42
C GLN A 127 -11.13 16.85 -12.24
N GLU A 128 -12.34 16.56 -11.78
CA GLU A 128 -13.57 16.94 -12.47
C GLU A 128 -13.79 18.45 -12.52
N ILE A 129 -13.44 19.18 -11.46
CA ILE A 129 -13.45 20.65 -11.46
C ILE A 129 -12.51 21.19 -12.55
N ARG A 130 -11.29 20.65 -12.66
CA ARG A 130 -10.35 21.04 -13.71
C ARG A 130 -10.90 20.75 -15.10
N ASN A 131 -11.39 19.53 -15.32
CA ASN A 131 -11.96 19.11 -16.60
C ASN A 131 -13.12 20.03 -17.02
N PHE A 132 -13.99 20.40 -16.08
CA PHE A 132 -15.10 21.32 -16.33
C PHE A 132 -14.61 22.68 -16.84
N PHE A 133 -13.71 23.34 -16.11
CA PHE A 133 -13.22 24.66 -16.50
C PHE A 133 -12.42 24.63 -17.82
N LEU A 134 -11.59 23.60 -18.03
CA LEU A 134 -10.88 23.40 -19.28
C LEU A 134 -11.85 23.27 -20.47
N ALA A 135 -12.93 22.51 -20.32
CA ALA A 135 -13.95 22.35 -21.35
C ALA A 135 -14.69 23.66 -21.67
N GLN A 136 -14.74 24.61 -20.74
CA GLN A 136 -15.29 25.95 -20.93
C GLN A 136 -14.27 26.97 -21.49
N GLY A 137 -13.04 26.53 -21.81
CA GLY A 137 -12.00 27.40 -22.38
C GLY A 137 -11.19 28.20 -21.35
N PHE A 138 -11.29 27.88 -20.06
CA PHE A 138 -10.43 28.49 -19.03
C PHE A 138 -9.02 27.89 -19.07
N LEU A 139 -8.02 28.71 -18.74
CA LEU A 139 -6.63 28.31 -18.56
C LEU A 139 -6.30 28.22 -17.06
N GLU A 140 -5.87 27.05 -16.58
CA GLU A 140 -5.37 26.89 -15.21
C GLU A 140 -3.99 27.58 -15.09
N VAL A 141 -3.84 28.47 -14.10
CA VAL A 141 -2.61 29.23 -13.83
C VAL A 141 -2.15 29.05 -12.40
N ASP A 142 -0.84 29.06 -12.17
CA ASP A 142 -0.24 29.09 -10.83
C ASP A 142 0.25 30.51 -10.54
N ALA A 143 -0.48 31.22 -9.67
CA ALA A 143 -0.18 32.60 -9.32
C ALA A 143 0.84 32.67 -8.15
N PRO A 144 1.59 33.78 -8.00
CA PRO A 144 2.52 33.93 -6.89
C PRO A 144 1.84 33.71 -5.52
N ALA A 145 2.30 32.72 -4.77
CA ALA A 145 1.77 32.43 -3.43
C ALA A 145 2.20 33.46 -2.38
N LEU A 146 3.34 34.13 -2.62
CA LEU A 146 3.84 35.21 -1.78
C LEU A 146 3.67 36.53 -2.52
N VAL A 147 2.84 37.40 -1.97
CA VAL A 147 2.58 38.73 -2.53
C VAL A 147 2.98 39.80 -1.52
N PRO A 148 3.52 40.94 -1.98
CA PRO A 148 3.90 42.03 -1.09
C PRO A 148 2.68 42.68 -0.42
N HIS A 149 1.51 42.64 -1.08
CA HIS A 149 0.26 43.19 -0.56
C HIS A 149 -0.88 42.18 -0.85
N PRO A 150 -1.47 41.53 0.17
CA PRO A 150 -2.58 40.59 -0.05
C PRO A 150 -3.85 41.34 -0.46
N GLY A 151 -4.46 40.96 -1.60
CA GLY A 151 -5.79 41.44 -2.02
C GLY A 151 -5.80 42.63 -3.00
N MET A 152 -4.65 43.07 -3.51
CA MET A 152 -4.54 44.02 -4.63
C MET A 152 -4.10 43.32 -5.91
#